data_AF-A0A0Q4FTM5-F1
#
_entry.id   AF-A0A0Q4FTM5-F1
#
_cell.length_a   1.000
_cell.length_b   1.000
_cell.length_c   1.000
_cell.angle_alpha   90.00
_cell.angle_beta   90.00
_cell.angle_gamma   90.00
#
_symmetry.space_group_name_H-M   'P 1'
#
loop_
_entity.id
_entity.type
_entity.pdbx_description
1 polymer ?
#
loop_
_entity_poly.entity_id
_entity_poly.type
_entity_poly.pdbx_seq_one_letter_code
_entity_poly.pdbx_strand_id
1 'polypeptide(L)'
;MSLAALIRDMAAVGAPAEAIALAVEAIERAQAQVDTTRAAAAERQRRKRARDRDTSRDSHATVTGHVTLEPSPSPPPLLSPQTPQTTPPPLPHPDTIRAHTRGPQIGWIVLAVIVEACRAQIAAQRPKPVAVKARWQRNMPPPPGVTDDQWAGFVAHRLAKRSPLTPRAYDLLTGKLARYATDLWPPGAIIDTIVERGWTSFEHTWLSKITDTDHAPRPRHDRSSGWTPRPGMEGVEPAYLDD
;
A
#
# COMPACT_ATOMS: atom_id res chain seq x y z
N MET A 1 18.96 22.53 -16.22
CA MET A 1 20.27 22.75 -16.87
C MET A 1 20.45 21.71 -17.95
N SER A 2 21.10 22.04 -19.07
CA SER A 2 21.47 21.02 -20.05
C SER A 2 22.63 20.17 -19.50
N LEU A 3 22.72 18.91 -19.92
CA LEU A 3 23.82 18.02 -19.52
C LEU A 3 25.19 18.63 -19.87
N ALA A 4 25.29 19.30 -21.01
CA ALA A 4 26.49 20.02 -21.43
C ALA A 4 26.87 21.21 -20.52
N ALA A 5 25.89 21.88 -19.88
CA ALA A 5 26.18 22.92 -18.90
C ALA A 5 26.77 22.32 -17.62
N LEU A 6 26.18 21.22 -17.13
CA LEU A 6 26.67 20.50 -15.95
C LEU A 6 28.12 19.98 -16.13
N ILE A 7 28.42 19.39 -17.29
CA ILE A 7 29.77 18.90 -17.61
C ILE A 7 30.79 20.04 -17.59
N ARG A 8 30.44 21.21 -18.17
CA ARG A 8 31.32 22.40 -18.16
C ARG A 8 31.53 22.94 -16.75
N ASP A 9 30.49 22.97 -15.92
CA ASP A 9 30.59 23.41 -14.54
C ASP A 9 31.47 22.46 -13.70
N MET A 10 31.31 21.15 -13.85
CA MET A 10 32.17 20.17 -13.16
C MET A 10 33.63 20.28 -13.60
N ALA A 11 33.88 20.46 -14.90
CA ALA A 11 35.24 20.66 -15.42
C ALA A 11 35.87 21.97 -14.91
N ALA A 12 35.10 23.05 -14.83
CA ALA A 12 35.57 24.35 -14.34
C ALA A 12 36.02 24.31 -12.87
N VAL A 13 35.42 23.46 -12.04
CA VAL A 13 35.81 23.23 -10.64
C VAL A 13 36.98 22.24 -10.51
N GLY A 14 37.49 21.72 -11.62
CA GLY A 14 38.63 20.80 -11.65
C GLY A 14 38.27 19.34 -11.35
N ALA A 15 37.01 18.92 -11.56
CA ALA A 15 36.64 17.53 -11.44
C ALA A 15 37.40 16.69 -12.50
N PRO A 16 37.98 15.54 -12.13
CA PRO A 16 38.65 14.67 -13.11
C PRO A 16 37.64 14.13 -14.10
N ALA A 17 38.05 13.94 -15.36
CA ALA A 17 37.18 13.48 -16.45
C ALA A 17 36.46 12.17 -16.12
N GLU A 18 37.11 11.26 -15.40
CA GLU A 18 36.51 9.99 -14.93
C GLU A 18 35.34 10.20 -13.98
N ALA A 19 35.44 11.16 -13.04
CA ALA A 19 34.35 11.48 -12.12
C ALA A 19 33.15 12.10 -12.86
N ILE A 20 33.42 12.90 -13.89
CA ILE A 20 32.37 13.48 -14.75
C ILE A 20 31.65 12.35 -15.51
N ALA A 21 32.39 11.40 -16.09
CA ALA A 21 31.81 10.28 -16.81
C ALA A 21 30.90 9.42 -15.91
N LEU A 22 31.37 9.10 -14.69
CA LEU A 22 30.58 8.36 -13.71
C LEU A 22 29.31 9.11 -13.28
N ALA A 23 29.39 10.43 -13.13
CA ALA A 23 28.24 11.26 -12.78
C ALA A 23 27.19 11.27 -13.91
N VAL A 24 27.62 11.39 -15.17
CA VAL A 24 26.72 11.36 -16.34
C VAL A 24 26.01 10.01 -16.44
N GLU A 25 26.74 8.91 -16.31
CA GLU A 25 26.16 7.56 -16.37
C GLU A 25 25.15 7.34 -15.23
N ALA A 26 25.44 7.82 -14.02
CA ALA A 26 24.51 7.75 -12.90
C ALA A 26 23.21 8.53 -13.16
N ILE A 27 23.30 9.72 -13.76
CA ILE A 27 22.14 10.54 -14.14
C ILE A 27 21.30 9.84 -15.20
N GLU A 28 21.94 9.25 -16.22
CA GLU A 28 21.23 8.52 -17.28
C GLU A 28 20.49 7.29 -16.73
N ARG A 29 21.12 6.50 -15.84
CA ARG A 29 20.46 5.37 -15.18
C ARG A 29 19.27 5.83 -14.33
N ALA A 30 19.41 6.92 -13.59
CA ALA A 30 18.34 7.48 -12.79
C ALA A 30 17.17 7.97 -13.67
N GLN A 31 17.48 8.64 -14.78
CA GLN A 31 16.47 9.12 -15.73
C GLN A 31 15.73 7.94 -16.39
N ALA A 32 16.43 6.88 -16.76
CA ALA A 32 15.81 5.66 -17.28
C ALA A 32 14.81 5.06 -16.29
N GLN A 33 15.14 5.01 -14.98
CA GLN A 33 14.19 4.55 -13.96
C GLN A 33 12.96 5.45 -13.86
N VAL A 34 13.14 6.77 -13.85
CA VAL A 34 12.01 7.71 -13.86
C VAL A 34 11.13 7.50 -15.08
N ASP A 35 11.71 7.28 -16.25
CA ASP A 35 10.96 7.08 -17.48
C ASP A 35 10.18 5.75 -17.48
N THR A 36 10.74 4.66 -16.92
CA THR A 36 9.98 3.40 -16.74
C THR A 36 8.78 3.58 -15.80
N THR A 37 8.94 4.31 -14.70
CA THR A 37 7.84 4.57 -13.75
C THR A 37 6.75 5.45 -14.38
N ARG A 38 7.13 6.47 -15.16
CA ARG A 38 6.21 7.32 -15.93
C ARG A 38 5.49 6.53 -17.00
N ALA A 39 6.18 5.64 -17.73
CA ALA A 39 5.57 4.75 -18.72
C ALA A 39 4.53 3.83 -18.08
N ALA A 40 4.86 3.21 -16.93
CA ALA A 40 3.92 2.38 -16.19
C ALA A 40 2.70 3.16 -15.66
N ALA A 41 2.89 4.41 -15.22
CA ALA A 41 1.80 5.28 -14.80
C ALA A 41 0.89 5.68 -15.99
N ALA A 42 1.49 6.03 -17.13
CA ALA A 42 0.75 6.32 -18.36
C ALA A 42 -0.08 5.12 -18.81
N GLU A 43 0.48 3.90 -18.72
CA GLU A 43 -0.22 2.66 -19.05
C GLU A 43 -1.38 2.37 -18.10
N ARG A 44 -1.18 2.54 -16.78
CA ARG A 44 -2.29 2.44 -15.79
C ARG A 44 -3.42 3.40 -16.12
N GLN A 45 -3.09 4.64 -16.51
CA GLN A 45 -4.07 5.65 -16.89
C GLN A 45 -4.80 5.28 -18.19
N ARG A 46 -4.11 4.73 -19.19
CA ARG A 46 -4.72 4.19 -20.41
C ARG A 46 -5.72 3.08 -20.09
N ARG A 47 -5.33 2.10 -19.26
CA ARG A 47 -6.20 0.98 -18.84
C ARG A 47 -7.40 1.46 -18.03
N LYS A 48 -7.24 2.48 -17.19
CA LYS A 48 -8.35 3.08 -16.45
C LYS A 48 -9.36 3.71 -17.41
N ARG A 49 -8.89 4.55 -18.33
CA ARG A 49 -9.76 5.19 -19.35
C ARG A 49 -10.47 4.17 -20.25
N ALA A 50 -9.83 3.04 -20.55
CA ALA A 50 -10.47 1.94 -21.29
C ALA A 50 -11.63 1.32 -20.48
N ARG A 51 -11.39 0.97 -19.21
CA ARG A 51 -12.44 0.45 -18.32
C ARG A 51 -13.59 1.42 -18.11
N ASP A 52 -13.29 2.69 -17.90
CA ASP A 52 -14.32 3.73 -17.71
C ASP A 52 -15.19 3.88 -18.97
N ARG A 53 -14.58 3.76 -20.16
CA ARG A 53 -15.30 3.78 -21.45
C ARG A 53 -16.22 2.57 -21.61
N ASP A 54 -15.75 1.38 -21.26
CA ASP A 54 -16.55 0.15 -21.35
C ASP A 54 -17.72 0.20 -20.34
N THR A 55 -17.46 0.65 -19.12
CA THR A 55 -18.47 0.77 -18.06
C THR A 55 -19.56 1.78 -18.43
N SER A 56 -19.17 2.93 -19.01
CA SER A 56 -20.12 3.95 -19.47
C SER A 56 -21.03 3.46 -20.60
N ARG A 57 -20.63 2.42 -21.34
CA ARG A 57 -21.42 1.86 -22.45
C ARG A 57 -22.54 0.97 -21.94
N ASP A 58 -22.30 0.25 -20.84
CA ASP A 58 -23.27 -0.68 -20.25
C ASP A 58 -24.23 0.00 -19.26
N SER A 59 -23.90 1.19 -18.74
CA SER A 59 -24.76 1.94 -17.81
C SER A 59 -25.99 2.60 -18.47
N HIS A 60 -26.18 2.46 -19.78
CA HIS A 60 -27.40 2.88 -20.48
C HIS A 60 -28.48 1.80 -20.54
N ALA A 61 -28.35 0.71 -19.77
CA ALA A 61 -29.48 -0.18 -19.52
C ALA A 61 -30.61 0.64 -18.89
N THR A 62 -31.58 1.02 -19.73
CA THR A 62 -32.84 1.62 -19.34
C THR A 62 -33.43 0.77 -18.22
N VAL A 63 -33.52 1.35 -17.03
CA VAL A 63 -34.31 0.79 -15.92
C VAL A 63 -35.77 0.89 -16.35
N THR A 64 -36.19 -0.01 -17.26
CA THR A 64 -37.59 -0.28 -17.54
C THR A 64 -38.14 -0.99 -16.31
N GLY A 65 -39.18 -0.35 -15.76
CA GLY A 65 -39.61 -0.54 -14.39
C GLY A 65 -40.28 -1.86 -14.06
N HIS A 66 -40.93 -1.79 -12.89
CA HIS A 66 -41.95 -2.66 -12.34
C HIS A 66 -41.44 -3.62 -11.26
N VAL A 67 -41.71 -3.30 -9.99
CA VAL A 67 -42.63 -4.06 -9.11
C VAL A 67 -43.14 -3.12 -8.02
N THR A 68 -44.46 -2.97 -8.03
CA THR A 68 -45.32 -2.35 -7.02
C THR A 68 -45.59 -3.32 -5.87
N LEU A 69 -45.99 -2.77 -4.71
CA LEU A 69 -46.48 -3.40 -3.45
C LEU A 69 -45.35 -3.74 -2.46
N GLU A 70 -45.32 -3.32 -1.20
CA GLU A 70 -46.36 -2.91 -0.23
C GLU A 70 -45.68 -2.13 0.93
N PRO A 71 -46.24 -1.01 1.44
CA PRO A 71 -45.62 -0.26 2.54
C PRO A 71 -46.01 -0.85 3.91
N SER A 72 -45.09 -1.60 4.52
CA SER A 72 -45.18 -1.96 5.94
C SER A 72 -44.98 -0.73 6.83
N PRO A 73 -45.90 -0.39 7.76
CA PRO A 73 -45.76 0.77 8.64
C PRO A 73 -44.74 0.48 9.76
N SER A 74 -43.52 1.03 9.62
CA SER A 74 -42.55 1.08 10.71
C SER A 74 -42.94 2.15 11.75
N PRO A 75 -42.75 1.88 13.05
CA PRO A 75 -43.04 2.84 14.12
C PRO A 75 -42.12 4.06 14.05
N PRO A 76 -42.58 5.23 14.55
CA PRO A 76 -41.86 6.50 14.43
C PRO A 76 -40.52 6.47 15.18
N PRO A 77 -39.43 6.99 14.59
CA PRO A 77 -38.16 7.13 15.30
C PRO A 77 -38.30 8.17 16.41
N LEU A 78 -37.88 7.79 17.62
CA LEU A 78 -37.75 8.71 18.75
C LEU A 78 -36.79 9.84 18.38
N LEU A 79 -37.31 11.06 18.49
CA LEU A 79 -36.61 12.32 18.30
C LEU A 79 -35.34 12.34 19.17
N SER A 80 -34.18 12.24 18.50
CA SER A 80 -32.92 12.58 19.14
C SER A 80 -32.88 14.10 19.38
N PRO A 81 -32.45 14.57 20.55
CA PRO A 81 -32.38 15.99 20.86
C PRO A 81 -31.45 16.70 19.84
N GLN A 82 -32.04 17.63 19.09
CA GLN A 82 -31.31 18.55 18.22
C GLN A 82 -30.29 19.32 19.08
N THR A 83 -29.01 19.04 18.87
CA THR A 83 -27.97 19.99 19.23
C THR A 83 -28.15 21.24 18.35
N PRO A 84 -28.09 22.45 18.93
CA PRO A 84 -28.22 23.68 18.16
C PRO A 84 -27.13 23.74 17.09
N GLN A 85 -27.55 23.82 15.82
CA GLN A 85 -26.62 24.08 14.73
C GLN A 85 -26.02 25.47 14.92
N THR A 86 -24.77 25.51 15.39
CA THR A 86 -23.94 26.69 15.30
C THR A 86 -23.52 26.84 13.85
N THR A 87 -24.26 27.65 13.09
CA THR A 87 -23.86 28.12 11.77
C THR A 87 -22.50 28.79 11.89
N PRO A 88 -21.44 28.26 11.25
CA PRO A 88 -20.16 28.96 11.22
C PRO A 88 -20.33 30.28 10.45
N PRO A 89 -19.75 31.40 10.94
CA PRO A 89 -19.83 32.67 10.24
C PRO A 89 -19.20 32.56 8.84
N PRO A 90 -19.73 33.28 7.83
CA PRO A 90 -19.17 33.27 6.49
C PRO A 90 -17.72 33.76 6.54
N LEU A 91 -16.81 32.91 6.07
CA LEU A 91 -15.40 33.25 5.91
C LEU A 91 -15.29 34.47 4.97
N PRO A 92 -14.53 35.51 5.36
CA PRO A 92 -14.26 36.64 4.48
C PRO A 92 -13.58 36.12 3.22
N HIS A 93 -14.16 36.46 2.08
CA HIS A 93 -13.56 36.18 0.79
C HIS A 93 -12.18 36.85 0.74
N PRO A 94 -11.11 36.13 0.38
CA PRO A 94 -9.84 36.77 0.12
C PRO A 94 -10.02 37.65 -1.10
N ASP A 95 -10.03 38.96 -0.85
CA ASP A 95 -9.89 39.96 -1.89
C ASP A 95 -8.74 39.56 -2.81
N THR A 96 -9.08 39.54 -4.09
CA THR A 96 -8.22 39.51 -5.27
C THR A 96 -6.80 40.04 -4.99
N ILE A 97 -5.90 39.15 -4.55
CA ILE A 97 -4.46 39.39 -4.62
C ILE A 97 -4.09 39.24 -6.08
N ARG A 98 -4.05 40.40 -6.72
CA ARG A 98 -3.48 40.71 -8.03
C ARG A 98 -2.24 39.84 -8.26
N ALA A 99 -2.34 38.95 -9.25
CA ALA A 99 -1.24 38.11 -9.69
C ALA A 99 -0.08 38.98 -10.20
N HIS A 100 0.90 39.21 -9.34
CA HIS A 100 2.23 39.64 -9.76
C HIS A 100 2.95 38.40 -10.27
N THR A 101 2.93 38.23 -11.59
CA THR A 101 3.76 37.31 -12.36
C THR A 101 5.24 37.65 -12.15
N ARG A 102 5.83 37.22 -11.02
CA ARG A 102 7.28 37.10 -10.90
C ARG A 102 7.70 35.83 -11.62
N GLY A 103 8.57 36.01 -12.61
CA GLY A 103 9.05 35.00 -13.54
C GLY A 103 9.64 33.75 -12.88
N PRO A 104 9.84 32.69 -13.69
CA PRO A 104 10.03 31.34 -13.20
C PRO A 104 11.31 31.24 -12.35
N GLN A 105 11.11 30.86 -11.09
CA GLN A 105 12.15 30.42 -10.17
C GLN A 105 12.78 29.09 -10.65
N ILE A 106 13.48 29.11 -11.79
CA ILE A 106 14.23 27.94 -12.28
C ILE A 106 15.30 27.54 -11.24
N GLY A 107 15.81 28.50 -10.46
CA GLY A 107 16.76 28.23 -9.38
C GLY A 107 16.21 27.33 -8.26
N TRP A 108 14.93 27.45 -7.89
CA TRP A 108 14.36 26.67 -6.79
C TRP A 108 14.07 25.21 -7.18
N ILE A 109 13.69 24.97 -8.44
CA ILE A 109 13.45 23.59 -8.92
C ILE A 109 14.77 22.81 -8.96
N VAL A 110 15.86 23.43 -9.45
CA VAL A 110 17.18 22.78 -9.49
C VAL A 110 17.70 22.51 -8.08
N LEU A 111 17.56 23.47 -7.16
CA LEU A 111 17.96 23.28 -5.77
C LEU A 111 17.16 22.17 -5.09
N ALA A 112 15.85 22.07 -5.33
CA ALA A 112 15.01 21.01 -4.78
C ALA A 112 15.42 19.61 -5.28
N VAL A 113 15.76 19.48 -6.57
CA VAL A 113 16.23 18.20 -7.14
C VAL A 113 17.60 17.80 -6.57
N ILE A 114 18.52 18.75 -6.42
CA ILE A 114 19.84 18.48 -5.81
C ILE A 114 19.69 18.07 -4.35
N VAL A 115 18.84 18.75 -3.58
CA VAL A 115 18.58 18.39 -2.18
C VAL A 115 17.96 16.99 -2.07
N GLU A 116 17.01 16.64 -2.95
CA GLU A 116 16.38 15.31 -2.94
C GLU A 116 17.35 14.20 -3.38
N ALA A 117 18.19 14.46 -4.39
CA ALA A 117 19.23 13.53 -4.84
C ALA A 117 20.30 13.31 -3.76
N CYS A 118 20.77 14.38 -3.09
CA CYS A 118 21.68 14.26 -1.95
C CYS A 118 21.05 13.47 -0.79
N ARG A 119 19.74 13.66 -0.54
CA ARG A 119 19.03 12.92 0.52
C ARG A 119 18.93 11.43 0.19
N ALA A 120 18.65 11.08 -1.06
CA ALA A 120 18.63 9.69 -1.53
C ALA A 120 20.04 9.06 -1.49
N GLN A 121 21.08 9.81 -1.87
CA GLN A 121 22.47 9.36 -1.81
C GLN A 121 22.91 9.10 -0.37
N ILE A 122 22.59 9.99 0.56
CA ILE A 122 22.85 9.81 2.00
C ILE A 122 22.07 8.62 2.56
N ALA A 123 20.84 8.37 2.08
CA ALA A 123 20.07 7.19 2.47
C ALA A 123 20.66 5.88 1.92
N ALA A 124 21.19 5.88 0.70
CA ALA A 124 21.84 4.72 0.09
C ALA A 124 23.24 4.43 0.65
N GLN A 125 23.96 5.47 1.09
CA GLN A 125 25.28 5.34 1.73
C GLN A 125 25.21 5.11 3.23
N ARG A 126 24.01 5.03 3.84
CA ARG A 126 23.91 4.56 5.21
C ARG A 126 24.41 3.10 5.23
N PRO A 127 25.54 2.80 5.88
CA PRO A 127 25.90 1.41 6.12
C PRO A 127 24.69 0.75 6.78
N LYS A 128 24.32 -0.47 6.33
CA LYS A 128 23.31 -1.29 7.02
C LYS A 128 23.60 -1.12 8.51
N PRO A 129 22.69 -0.51 9.29
CA PRO A 129 23.00 -0.17 10.66
C PRO A 129 23.44 -1.47 11.31
N VAL A 130 24.73 -1.53 11.67
CA VAL A 130 25.28 -2.64 12.46
C VAL A 130 24.32 -2.73 13.61
N ALA A 131 23.56 -3.84 13.70
CA ALA A 131 22.37 -3.93 14.53
C ALA A 131 22.71 -3.48 15.94
N VAL A 132 22.45 -2.20 16.22
CA VAL A 132 22.63 -1.65 17.55
C VAL A 132 21.56 -2.38 18.31
N LYS A 133 21.97 -3.33 19.16
CA LYS A 133 21.08 -4.14 20.00
C LYS A 133 19.98 -3.21 20.48
N ALA A 134 18.80 -3.37 19.90
CA ALA A 134 17.76 -2.36 20.05
C ALA A 134 17.47 -2.29 21.54
N ARG A 135 17.79 -1.13 22.12
CA ARG A 135 17.75 -0.95 23.56
C ARG A 135 16.29 -0.76 23.93
N TRP A 136 15.59 -1.87 24.15
CA TRP A 136 14.22 -1.88 24.65
C TRP A 136 14.15 -1.12 25.97
N GLN A 137 12.94 -0.67 26.34
CA GLN A 137 12.74 -0.20 27.70
C GLN A 137 13.25 -1.29 28.65
N ARG A 138 14.14 -0.93 29.58
CA ARG A 138 14.86 -1.86 30.48
C ARG A 138 13.96 -2.87 31.21
N ASN A 139 12.66 -2.63 31.22
CA ASN A 139 11.66 -3.37 31.98
C ASN A 139 10.89 -4.41 31.12
N MET A 140 11.25 -4.64 29.85
CA MET A 140 10.53 -5.58 28.97
C MET A 140 11.50 -6.51 28.21
N PRO A 141 12.09 -7.51 28.90
CA PRO A 141 12.88 -8.53 28.22
C PRO A 141 11.99 -9.37 27.28
N PRO A 142 12.58 -10.08 26.31
CA PRO A 142 11.82 -11.02 25.49
C PRO A 142 11.23 -12.15 26.35
N PRO A 143 9.99 -12.57 26.08
CA PRO A 143 9.39 -13.72 26.76
C PRO A 143 10.19 -15.02 26.52
N PRO A 144 10.12 -16.01 27.43
CA PRO A 144 10.75 -17.32 27.23
C PRO A 144 10.34 -17.96 25.89
N GLY A 145 11.31 -18.43 25.11
CA GLY A 145 11.06 -19.05 23.80
C GLY A 145 10.85 -18.05 22.65
N VAL A 146 11.02 -16.75 22.87
CA VAL A 146 11.08 -15.72 21.83
C VAL A 146 12.51 -15.19 21.72
N THR A 147 13.06 -15.14 20.51
CA THR A 147 14.41 -14.59 20.29
C THR A 147 14.43 -13.06 20.38
N ASP A 148 15.58 -12.47 20.69
CA ASP A 148 15.76 -11.02 20.77
C ASP A 148 15.29 -10.31 19.48
N ASP A 149 15.58 -10.89 18.31
CA ASP A 149 15.25 -10.31 17.00
C ASP A 149 13.73 -10.38 16.68
N GLN A 150 13.07 -11.48 17.02
CA GLN A 150 11.60 -11.60 16.85
C GLN A 150 10.88 -10.60 17.75
N TRP A 151 11.33 -10.51 19.01
CA TRP A 151 10.81 -9.52 19.94
C TRP A 151 11.06 -8.09 19.44
N ALA A 152 12.23 -7.87 18.83
CA ALA A 152 12.57 -6.59 18.23
C ALA A 152 11.61 -6.16 17.13
N GLY A 153 11.36 -7.07 16.20
CA GLY A 153 10.42 -6.88 15.11
C GLY A 153 9.02 -6.56 15.62
N PHE A 154 8.57 -7.27 16.65
CA PHE A 154 7.25 -7.04 17.25
C PHE A 154 7.11 -5.67 17.90
N VAL A 155 8.08 -5.23 18.69
CA VAL A 155 8.04 -3.90 19.32
C VAL A 155 8.08 -2.80 18.26
N ALA A 156 8.94 -2.94 17.24
CA ALA A 156 8.98 -2.01 16.11
C ALA A 156 7.64 -1.96 15.35
N HIS A 157 7.02 -3.11 15.12
CA HIS A 157 5.69 -3.22 14.50
C HIS A 157 4.62 -2.46 15.32
N ARG A 158 4.61 -2.65 16.65
CA ARG A 158 3.67 -1.94 17.53
C ARG A 158 3.88 -0.43 17.56
N LEU A 159 5.13 0.03 17.53
CA LEU A 159 5.47 1.44 17.43
C LEU A 159 4.98 2.03 16.10
N ALA A 160 5.16 1.32 14.98
CA ALA A 160 4.67 1.73 13.67
C ALA A 160 3.14 1.86 13.64
N LYS A 161 2.41 0.97 14.33
CA LYS A 161 0.95 1.03 14.53
C LYS A 161 0.51 2.04 15.59
N ARG A 162 1.42 2.87 16.10
CA ARG A 162 1.16 3.89 17.16
C ARG A 162 0.50 3.31 18.41
N SER A 163 0.77 2.03 18.71
CA SER A 163 0.19 1.30 19.82
C SER A 163 1.31 0.74 20.72
N PRO A 164 2.09 1.61 21.40
CA PRO A 164 3.25 1.18 22.18
C PRO A 164 2.87 0.13 23.23
N LEU A 165 3.79 -0.79 23.49
CA LEU A 165 3.59 -1.85 24.48
C LEU A 165 3.73 -1.25 25.89
N THR A 166 2.66 -1.30 26.69
CA THR A 166 2.68 -0.86 28.09
C THR A 166 3.07 -2.04 29.01
N PRO A 167 3.59 -1.80 30.24
CA PRO A 167 3.97 -2.89 31.16
C PRO A 167 2.85 -3.91 31.37
N ARG A 168 1.62 -3.43 31.62
CA ARG A 168 0.45 -4.31 31.75
C ARG A 168 0.14 -5.10 30.48
N ALA A 169 0.29 -4.50 29.30
CA ALA A 169 0.07 -5.21 28.04
C ALA A 169 1.15 -6.28 27.79
N TYR A 170 2.38 -6.03 28.23
CA TYR A 170 3.46 -7.02 28.22
C TYR A 170 3.12 -8.20 29.14
N ASP A 171 2.67 -7.97 30.37
CA ASP A 171 2.29 -9.05 31.30
C ASP A 171 1.16 -9.93 30.73
N LEU A 172 0.14 -9.29 30.15
CA LEU A 172 -0.98 -9.99 29.50
C LEU A 172 -0.53 -10.79 28.27
N LEU A 173 0.37 -10.24 27.45
CA LEU A 173 0.90 -10.93 26.29
C LEU A 173 1.74 -12.13 26.70
N THR A 174 2.63 -11.96 27.67
CA THR A 174 3.48 -13.05 28.20
C THR A 174 2.64 -14.15 28.84
N GLY A 175 1.61 -13.80 29.62
CA GLY A 175 0.66 -14.76 30.17
C GLY A 175 -0.13 -15.52 29.10
N LYS A 176 -0.53 -14.85 28.01
CA LYS A 176 -1.17 -15.49 26.86
C LYS A 176 -0.22 -16.43 26.12
N LEU A 177 1.01 -15.99 25.85
CA LEU A 177 2.03 -16.84 25.21
C LEU A 177 2.30 -18.09 26.04
N ALA A 178 2.49 -17.96 27.35
CA ALA A 178 2.70 -19.12 28.22
C ALA A 178 1.50 -20.08 28.25
N ARG A 179 0.28 -19.57 28.16
CA ARG A 179 -0.95 -20.38 28.18
C ARG A 179 -1.21 -21.11 26.86
N TYR A 180 -0.87 -20.51 25.73
CA TYR A 180 -1.24 -21.01 24.39
C TYR A 180 -0.07 -21.51 23.56
N ALA A 181 1.17 -21.41 24.07
CA ALA A 181 2.31 -22.06 23.46
C ALA A 181 2.12 -23.57 23.50
N THR A 182 2.18 -24.18 22.33
CA THR A 182 2.12 -25.64 22.13
C THR A 182 3.30 -26.05 21.24
N ASP A 183 3.58 -27.34 21.12
CA ASP A 183 4.67 -27.82 20.25
C ASP A 183 4.48 -27.40 18.79
N LEU A 184 3.23 -27.27 18.34
CA LEU A 184 2.87 -26.77 17.01
C LEU A 184 3.01 -25.25 16.88
N TRP A 185 2.90 -24.52 17.98
CA TRP A 185 2.93 -23.06 18.03
C TRP A 185 3.88 -22.58 19.12
N PRO A 186 5.20 -22.62 18.89
CA PRO A 186 6.17 -22.08 19.84
C PRO A 186 5.99 -20.56 19.97
N PRO A 187 6.33 -19.95 21.12
CA PRO A 187 6.11 -18.53 21.39
C PRO A 187 6.67 -17.60 20.29
N GLY A 188 7.88 -17.89 19.77
CA GLY A 188 8.49 -17.13 18.68
C GLY A 188 7.67 -17.15 17.38
N ALA A 189 7.14 -18.30 16.97
CA ALA A 189 6.32 -18.42 15.76
C ALA A 189 4.98 -17.67 15.88
N ILE A 190 4.39 -17.65 17.09
CA ILE A 190 3.20 -16.85 17.37
C ILE A 190 3.51 -15.36 17.17
N ILE A 191 4.64 -14.88 17.69
CA ILE A 191 5.07 -13.48 17.52
C ILE A 191 5.28 -13.12 16.04
N ASP A 192 5.95 -13.98 15.28
CA ASP A 192 6.17 -13.75 13.85
C ASP A 192 4.84 -13.68 13.08
N THR A 193 3.89 -14.56 13.41
CA THR A 193 2.55 -14.57 12.82
C THR A 193 1.80 -13.27 13.11
N ILE A 194 1.91 -12.75 14.34
CA ILE A 194 1.30 -11.46 14.72
C ILE A 194 1.88 -10.32 13.87
N VAL A 195 3.20 -10.30 13.65
CA VAL A 195 3.87 -9.29 12.82
C VAL A 195 3.47 -9.42 11.36
N GLU A 196 3.50 -10.64 10.81
CA GLU A 196 3.15 -10.93 9.42
C GLU A 196 1.71 -10.50 9.09
N ARG A 197 0.76 -10.81 10.00
CA ARG A 197 -0.65 -10.44 9.85
C ARG A 197 -0.95 -9.00 10.25
N GLY A 198 0.04 -8.26 10.75
CA GLY A 198 -0.10 -6.88 11.19
C GLY A 198 -1.00 -6.70 12.42
N TRP A 199 -1.10 -7.73 13.26
CA TRP A 199 -1.89 -7.75 14.49
C TRP A 199 -1.14 -7.12 15.67
N THR A 200 -1.88 -6.60 16.65
CA THR A 200 -1.28 -6.05 17.90
C THR A 200 -1.37 -7.02 19.07
N SER A 201 -2.23 -8.04 18.97
CA SER A 201 -2.45 -9.12 19.94
C SER A 201 -2.94 -10.37 19.19
N PHE A 202 -3.16 -11.46 19.90
CA PHE A 202 -3.72 -12.68 19.32
C PHE A 202 -4.72 -13.36 20.27
N GLU A 203 -5.55 -14.21 19.68
CA GLU A 203 -6.44 -15.15 20.36
C GLU A 203 -6.16 -16.56 19.82
N HIS A 204 -6.31 -17.58 20.67
CA HIS A 204 -6.05 -18.97 20.30
C HIS A 204 -6.87 -19.42 19.09
N THR A 205 -8.14 -19.01 19.03
CA THR A 205 -9.03 -19.35 17.91
C THR A 205 -8.58 -18.77 16.57
N TRP A 206 -7.78 -17.70 16.57
CA TRP A 206 -7.21 -17.15 15.34
C TRP A 206 -6.06 -18.01 14.83
N LEU A 207 -5.24 -18.55 15.75
CA LEU A 207 -4.14 -19.47 15.41
C LEU A 207 -4.69 -20.80 14.86
N SER A 208 -5.74 -21.35 15.47
CA SER A 208 -6.39 -22.58 14.99
C SER A 208 -6.91 -22.43 13.56
N LYS A 209 -7.45 -21.25 13.20
CA LYS A 209 -7.91 -20.99 11.83
C LYS A 209 -6.77 -20.99 10.81
N ILE A 210 -5.56 -20.60 11.21
CA ILE A 210 -4.39 -20.62 10.31
C ILE A 210 -4.00 -22.07 10.00
N THR A 211 -3.89 -22.92 11.03
CA THR A 211 -3.60 -24.35 10.83
C THR A 211 -4.67 -25.05 9.99
N ASP A 212 -5.94 -24.71 10.19
CA ASP A 212 -7.04 -25.30 9.40
C ASP A 212 -6.96 -24.87 7.93
N THR A 213 -6.55 -23.62 7.65
CA THR A 213 -6.50 -23.08 6.29
C THR A 213 -5.34 -23.66 5.48
N ASP A 214 -4.21 -23.94 6.13
CA ASP A 214 -3.02 -24.48 5.47
C ASP A 214 -3.13 -26.00 5.22
N HIS A 215 -3.97 -26.70 6.01
CA HIS A 215 -4.20 -28.14 5.85
C HIS A 215 -5.47 -28.51 5.09
N ALA A 216 -6.44 -27.60 4.95
CA ALA A 216 -7.51 -27.82 4.00
C ALA A 216 -6.85 -27.90 2.61
N PRO A 217 -6.90 -29.04 1.90
CA PRO A 217 -6.55 -29.05 0.50
C PRO A 217 -7.48 -28.01 -0.10
N ARG A 218 -6.93 -26.84 -0.45
CA ARG A 218 -7.72 -25.77 -1.06
C ARG A 218 -8.49 -26.50 -2.14
N PRO A 219 -9.85 -26.55 -2.06
CA PRO A 219 -10.60 -27.21 -3.10
C PRO A 219 -10.06 -26.55 -4.34
N ARG A 220 -9.34 -27.32 -5.15
CA ARG A 220 -8.99 -26.86 -6.48
C ARG A 220 -10.38 -26.58 -6.98
N HIS A 221 -10.73 -25.29 -7.07
CA HIS A 221 -11.73 -24.87 -8.01
C HIS A 221 -11.11 -25.37 -9.28
N ASP A 222 -11.46 -26.62 -9.60
CA ASP A 222 -11.31 -27.19 -10.88
C ASP A 222 -12.02 -26.15 -11.70
N ARG A 223 -11.18 -25.29 -12.26
CA ARG A 223 -11.58 -24.25 -13.16
C ARG A 223 -11.88 -25.07 -14.40
N SER A 224 -12.96 -25.85 -14.33
CA SER A 224 -13.78 -26.22 -15.45
C SER A 224 -14.12 -24.86 -15.99
N SER A 225 -13.26 -24.41 -16.89
CA SER A 225 -13.52 -23.34 -17.81
C SER A 225 -14.96 -23.59 -18.22
N GLY A 226 -15.84 -22.71 -17.77
CA GLY A 226 -17.23 -22.66 -18.18
C GLY A 226 -17.26 -22.29 -19.65
N TRP A 227 -16.71 -23.16 -20.48
CA TRP A 227 -17.19 -23.40 -21.81
C TRP A 227 -18.46 -24.21 -21.61
N THR A 228 -19.49 -23.56 -21.08
CA THR A 228 -20.84 -24.02 -21.34
C THR A 228 -21.02 -23.83 -22.84
N PRO A 229 -21.19 -24.91 -23.63
CA PRO A 229 -21.56 -24.77 -25.02
C PRO A 229 -22.82 -23.90 -25.06
N ARG A 230 -22.81 -22.83 -25.86
CA ARG A 230 -24.03 -22.06 -26.10
C ARG A 230 -25.11 -23.02 -26.60
N PRO A 231 -26.26 -23.14 -25.92
CA PRO A 231 -27.39 -23.88 -26.45
C PRO A 231 -27.87 -23.12 -27.69
N GLY A 232 -27.80 -23.73 -28.88
CA GLY A 232 -28.30 -23.13 -30.12
C GLY A 232 -27.40 -23.20 -31.37
N MET A 233 -26.34 -24.02 -31.38
CA MET A 233 -25.59 -24.36 -32.60
C MET A 233 -25.74 -25.85 -32.95
N GLU A 234 -26.94 -26.40 -32.78
CA GLU A 234 -27.35 -27.63 -33.48
C GLU A 234 -27.96 -27.20 -34.80
N GLY A 235 -27.33 -27.52 -35.95
CA GLY A 235 -28.00 -27.39 -37.24
C GLY A 235 -27.19 -26.89 -38.43
N VAL A 236 -25.86 -26.91 -38.40
CA VAL A 236 -25.09 -26.82 -39.66
C VAL A 236 -24.49 -28.19 -39.94
N GLU A 237 -25.32 -29.03 -40.55
CA GLU A 237 -24.91 -30.27 -41.20
C GLU A 237 -23.95 -29.90 -42.35
N PRO A 238 -22.69 -30.37 -42.34
CA PRO A 238 -21.85 -30.22 -43.51
C PRO A 238 -22.38 -31.17 -44.58
N ALA A 239 -23.00 -30.60 -45.62
CA ALA A 239 -23.35 -31.32 -46.83
C ALA A 239 -22.07 -31.97 -47.40
N TYR A 240 -21.99 -33.29 -47.26
CA TYR A 240 -21.09 -34.11 -48.06
C TYR A 240 -21.53 -33.97 -49.52
N LEU A 241 -20.70 -33.34 -50.34
CA LEU A 241 -20.71 -33.57 -51.77
C LEU A 241 -20.15 -34.98 -51.99
N ASP A 242 -21.03 -35.91 -52.37
CA ASP A 242 -20.64 -37.11 -53.10
C ASP A 242 -20.95 -36.88 -54.59
N ASP A 243 -19.95 -37.17 -55.42
CA ASP A 243 -19.99 -37.24 -56.89
C ASP A 243 -20.74 -38.49 -57.39
#